data_AF-A0A848Y9X4-F1
#
_entry.id   AF-A0A848Y9X4-F1
#
_cell.length_a   1.000
_cell.length_b   1.000
_cell.length_c   1.000
_cell.angle_alpha   90.00
_cell.angle_beta   90.00
_cell.angle_gamma   90.00
#
_symmetry.space_group_name_H-M   'P 1'
#
loop_
_entity.id
_entity.type
_entity.pdbx_description
1 polymer ?
#
loop_
_entity_poly.entity_id
_entity_poly.type
_entity_poly.pdbx_seq_one_letter_code
_entity_poly.pdbx_strand_id
1 'polypeptide(L)'
;RNGVDLIDTLHAGFAGVIPSPDATDVQARVYDLVRAGEQEEAERLFREIAPLLGFLMLSIDHLLCYGKRLTARRLGLGEVHDRAPADAPTAYGLETLERWSRHLGPMGE
;
A
#
# COMPACT_ATOMS: atom_id res chain seq x y z
N ARG A 1 7.85 -1.31 7.06
CA ARG A 1 6.73 -2.28 7.04
C ARG A 1 5.62 -1.77 6.11
N ASN A 2 5.93 -1.50 4.84
CA ASN A 2 5.04 -0.84 3.87
C ASN A 2 4.14 0.28 4.49
N GLY A 3 4.73 1.13 5.33
CA GLY A 3 4.02 2.19 6.05
C GLY A 3 2.77 1.81 6.85
N VAL A 4 2.60 0.54 7.28
CA VAL A 4 1.51 0.10 8.17
C VAL A 4 1.46 0.92 9.47
N ASP A 5 2.59 1.49 9.86
CA ASP A 5 2.84 2.29 11.05
C ASP A 5 3.03 3.80 10.74
N LEU A 6 2.59 4.29 9.57
CA LEU A 6 2.84 5.66 9.12
C LEU A 6 2.37 6.72 10.14
N ILE A 7 1.13 6.65 10.60
CA ILE A 7 0.57 7.64 11.55
C ILE A 7 1.37 7.64 12.86
N ASP A 8 1.55 6.47 13.47
CA ASP A 8 2.25 6.35 14.76
C ASP A 8 3.71 6.80 14.67
N THR A 9 4.41 6.44 13.59
CA THR A 9 5.82 6.84 13.40
C THR A 9 5.96 8.35 13.25
N LEU A 10 5.06 9.01 12.52
CA LEU A 10 5.06 10.46 12.39
C LEU A 10 4.77 11.15 13.73
N HIS A 11 3.81 10.66 14.51
CA HIS A 11 3.55 11.18 15.86
C HIS A 11 4.73 10.97 16.82
N ALA A 12 5.48 9.87 16.66
CA ALA A 12 6.69 9.61 17.43
C ALA A 12 7.90 10.47 17.01
N GLY A 13 7.75 11.38 16.04
CA GLY A 13 8.79 12.30 15.60
C GLY A 13 9.71 11.77 14.50
N PHE A 14 9.33 10.67 13.83
CA PHE A 14 10.11 10.14 12.71
C PHE A 14 10.04 11.09 11.51
N ALA A 15 11.09 11.07 10.69
CA ALA A 15 11.13 11.86 9.45
C ALA A 15 10.13 11.35 8.39
N GLY A 16 9.75 10.08 8.46
CA GLY A 16 8.80 9.41 7.57
C GLY A 16 8.99 7.89 7.57
N VAL A 17 8.45 7.24 6.54
CA VAL A 17 8.59 5.80 6.28
C VAL A 17 9.09 5.54 4.87
N ILE A 18 9.54 4.32 4.60
CA ILE A 18 9.80 3.84 3.24
C ILE A 18 8.58 2.98 2.82
N PRO A 19 7.67 3.49 1.97
CA PRO A 19 6.52 2.74 1.48
C PRO A 19 6.92 1.80 0.33
N SER A 20 6.09 0.82 0.02
CA SER A 20 6.13 0.14 -1.28
C SER A 20 5.17 0.82 -2.27
N PRO A 21 5.37 0.64 -3.59
CA PRO A 21 4.72 1.47 -4.60
C PRO A 21 3.21 1.20 -4.76
N ASP A 22 2.65 0.16 -4.17
CA ASP A 22 1.24 -0.23 -4.25
C ASP A 22 0.24 0.86 -3.80
N ALA A 23 0.57 1.61 -2.75
CA ALA A 23 -0.27 2.67 -2.19
C ALA A 23 0.56 3.92 -1.81
N THR A 24 1.70 4.13 -2.46
CA THR A 24 2.65 5.19 -2.07
C THR A 24 2.11 6.61 -2.24
N ASP A 25 1.25 6.83 -3.23
CA ASP A 25 0.58 8.10 -3.51
C ASP A 25 -0.38 8.49 -2.38
N VAL A 26 -1.15 7.53 -1.86
CA VAL A 26 -2.02 7.76 -0.70
C VAL A 26 -1.20 7.99 0.56
N GLN A 27 -0.14 7.20 0.78
CA GLN A 27 0.76 7.39 1.92
C GLN A 27 1.48 8.75 1.89
N ALA A 28 1.87 9.23 0.70
CA ALA A 28 2.43 10.58 0.53
C ALA A 28 1.42 11.67 0.90
N ARG A 29 0.15 11.54 0.46
CA ARG A 29 -0.92 12.47 0.86
C ARG A 29 -1.17 12.46 2.37
N VAL A 30 -1.17 11.29 3.00
CA VAL A 30 -1.28 11.18 4.47
C VAL A 30 -0.10 11.89 5.14
N TYR A 31 1.12 11.69 4.66
CA TYR A 31 2.30 12.38 5.16
C TYR A 31 2.14 13.91 5.09
N ASP A 32 1.71 14.43 3.94
CA ASP A 32 1.51 15.87 3.72
C ASP A 32 0.45 16.45 4.66
N LEU A 33 -0.66 15.74 4.87
CA LEU A 33 -1.71 16.14 5.82
C LEU A 33 -1.19 16.21 7.25
N VAL A 34 -0.42 15.21 7.70
CA VAL A 34 0.21 15.24 9.04
C VAL A 34 1.16 16.43 9.16
N ARG A 35 1.94 16.74 8.11
CA ARG A 35 2.85 17.90 8.10
C ARG A 35 2.11 19.24 8.08
N ALA A 36 0.93 19.31 7.47
CA ALA A 36 0.06 20.47 7.49
C ALA A 36 -0.70 20.64 8.82
N GLY A 37 -0.65 19.66 9.72
CA GLY A 37 -1.40 19.67 10.99
C GLY A 37 -2.83 19.13 10.89
N GLU A 38 -3.23 18.61 9.72
CA GLU A 38 -4.57 18.10 9.41
C GLU A 38 -4.74 16.64 9.90
N GLN A 39 -4.62 16.42 11.21
CA GLN A 39 -4.53 15.07 11.79
C GLN A 39 -5.77 14.20 11.53
N GLU A 40 -6.96 14.77 11.70
CA GLU A 40 -8.21 14.02 11.53
C GLU A 40 -8.39 13.51 10.10
N GLU A 41 -8.03 14.35 9.12
CA GLU A 41 -8.09 13.99 7.70
C GLU A 41 -7.00 12.99 7.32
N ALA A 42 -5.80 13.14 7.89
CA ALA A 42 -4.72 12.16 7.73
C ALA A 42 -5.13 10.77 8.23
N GLU A 43 -5.71 10.69 9.43
CA GLU A 43 -6.21 9.43 10.00
C GLU A 43 -7.37 8.86 9.18
N ARG A 44 -8.30 9.71 8.72
CA ARG A 44 -9.41 9.31 7.86
C ARG A 44 -8.89 8.67 6.57
N LEU A 45 -7.96 9.31 5.88
CA LEU A 45 -7.36 8.81 4.66
C LEU A 45 -6.53 7.53 4.90
N PHE A 46 -5.75 7.49 5.98
CA PHE A 46 -4.96 6.31 6.32
C PHE A 46 -5.83 5.08 6.59
N ARG A 47 -6.98 5.25 7.27
CA ARG A 47 -7.95 4.18 7.51
C ARG A 47 -8.49 3.54 6.23
N GLU A 48 -8.57 4.29 5.14
CA GLU A 48 -9.04 3.74 3.85
C GLU A 48 -8.06 2.70 3.28
N ILE A 49 -6.76 2.84 3.56
CA ILE A 49 -5.72 1.93 3.05
C ILE A 49 -5.19 0.94 4.10
N ALA A 50 -5.46 1.16 5.39
CA ALA A 50 -4.95 0.30 6.46
C ALA A 50 -5.27 -1.20 6.28
N PRO A 51 -6.48 -1.62 5.85
CA PRO A 51 -6.76 -3.03 5.57
C PRO A 51 -5.89 -3.61 4.44
N LEU A 52 -5.64 -2.82 3.40
CA LEU A 52 -4.77 -3.21 2.29
C LEU A 52 -3.33 -3.39 2.77
N LEU A 53 -2.79 -2.43 3.52
CA LEU A 53 -1.42 -2.50 4.05
C LEU A 53 -1.26 -3.72 4.98
N GLY A 54 -2.26 -3.99 5.83
CA GLY A 54 -2.27 -5.17 6.69
C GLY A 54 -2.30 -6.49 5.91
N PHE A 55 -3.11 -6.57 4.85
CA PHE A 55 -3.13 -7.72 3.93
C PHE A 55 -1.78 -7.92 3.25
N LEU A 56 -1.18 -6.85 2.70
CA LEU A 56 0.09 -6.94 1.98
C LEU A 56 1.26 -7.32 2.89
N MET A 57 1.25 -6.88 4.14
CA MET A 57 2.34 -7.08 5.10
C MET A 57 2.23 -8.37 5.95
N LEU A 58 1.47 -9.37 5.53
CA LEU A 58 1.42 -10.67 6.22
C LEU A 58 2.79 -11.38 6.26
N SER A 59 3.56 -11.27 5.18
CA SER A 59 4.96 -11.69 5.09
C SER A 59 5.67 -10.92 3.97
N ILE A 60 7.00 -11.02 3.90
CA ILE A 60 7.76 -10.41 2.79
C ILE A 60 7.38 -11.07 1.45
N ASP A 61 7.26 -12.40 1.41
CA ASP A 61 6.88 -13.11 0.17
C ASP A 61 5.46 -12.74 -0.29
N HIS A 62 4.55 -12.55 0.66
CA HIS A 62 3.19 -12.07 0.39
C HIS A 62 3.19 -10.65 -0.18
N LEU A 63 3.97 -9.74 0.42
CA LEU A 63 4.14 -8.37 -0.06
C LEU A 63 4.69 -8.37 -1.49
N LEU A 64 5.73 -9.19 -1.75
CA LEU A 64 6.32 -9.29 -3.08
C LEU A 64 5.29 -9.81 -4.07
N CYS A 65 4.59 -10.91 -3.76
CA CYS A 65 3.62 -11.53 -4.64
C CYS A 65 2.47 -10.57 -5.01
N TYR A 66 1.80 -9.98 -4.04
CA TYR A 66 0.60 -9.17 -4.29
C TYR A 66 0.90 -7.69 -4.54
N GLY A 67 1.91 -7.11 -3.89
CA GLY A 67 2.26 -5.70 -4.04
C GLY A 67 2.71 -5.35 -5.46
N LYS A 68 3.52 -6.21 -6.10
CA LYS A 68 3.95 -5.99 -7.49
C LYS A 68 2.77 -6.07 -8.48
N ARG A 69 1.78 -6.92 -8.21
CA ARG A 69 0.57 -7.09 -9.03
C ARG A 69 -0.34 -5.88 -8.92
N LEU A 70 -0.53 -5.37 -7.71
CA LEU A 70 -1.27 -4.13 -7.52
C LEU A 70 -0.56 -2.96 -8.20
N THR A 71 0.74 -2.83 -8.01
CA THR A 71 1.55 -1.77 -8.65
C THR A 71 1.44 -1.84 -10.17
N ALA A 72 1.65 -3.01 -10.76
CA ALA A 72 1.53 -3.21 -12.21
C ALA A 72 0.15 -2.80 -12.72
N ARG A 73 -0.93 -3.24 -12.04
CA ARG A 73 -2.31 -2.87 -12.40
C ARG A 73 -2.54 -1.36 -12.33
N ARG A 74 -2.10 -0.70 -11.26
CA ARG A 74 -2.28 0.75 -11.07
C ARG A 74 -1.48 1.58 -12.09
N LEU A 75 -0.35 1.07 -12.55
CA LEU A 75 0.48 1.70 -13.59
C LEU A 75 0.07 1.32 -15.03
N GLY A 76 -0.98 0.51 -15.21
CA GLY A 76 -1.38 0.03 -16.54
C GLY A 76 -0.36 -0.89 -17.21
N LEU A 77 0.49 -1.55 -16.43
CA LEU A 77 1.44 -2.55 -16.93
C LEU A 77 0.71 -3.89 -17.19
N GLY A 78 1.28 -4.68 -18.09
CA GLY A 78 0.74 -5.98 -18.48
C GLY A 78 0.97 -7.09 -17.46
N GLU A 79 1.15 -8.31 -17.97
CA GLU A 79 1.35 -9.51 -17.15
C GLU A 79 2.56 -9.36 -16.20
N VAL A 80 2.39 -9.84 -14.97
CA VAL A 80 3.44 -9.87 -13.96
C VAL A 80 4.12 -11.23 -13.97
N HIS A 81 5.43 -11.22 -14.18
CA HIS A 81 6.26 -12.42 -14.11
C HIS A 81 7.06 -12.47 -12.80
N ASP A 82 7.00 -13.61 -12.11
CA ASP A 82 7.76 -13.84 -10.89
C ASP A 82 9.09 -14.55 -11.20
N ARG A 83 10.16 -14.12 -10.53
CA ARG A 83 11.45 -14.83 -10.56
C ARG A 83 11.45 -15.87 -9.46
N ALA A 84 11.59 -17.15 -9.82
CA ALA A 84 11.66 -18.24 -8.86
C ALA A 84 12.93 -18.14 -7.96
N PRO A 85 12.85 -18.57 -6.69
CA PRO A 85 11.65 -19.02 -5.98
C PRO A 85 10.71 -17.86 -5.63
N ALA A 86 9.40 -18.06 -5.77
CA ALA A 86 8.37 -17.07 -5.45
C ALA A 86 7.03 -17.75 -5.13
N ASP A 87 6.23 -17.11 -4.28
CA ASP A 87 4.85 -17.51 -4.02
C ASP A 87 3.94 -17.21 -5.22
N ALA A 88 3.14 -18.19 -5.62
CA ALA A 88 2.08 -17.98 -6.59
C ALA A 88 0.85 -17.35 -5.91
N PRO A 89 0.16 -16.40 -6.56
CA PRO A 89 -1.08 -15.85 -6.03
C PRO A 89 -2.17 -16.92 -6.02
N THR A 90 -3.05 -16.87 -5.02
CA THR A 90 -4.26 -17.68 -4.97
C THR A 90 -5.45 -16.89 -5.47
N ALA A 91 -6.52 -17.56 -5.90
CA ALA A 91 -7.76 -16.89 -6.30
C ALA A 91 -8.31 -15.99 -5.19
N TYR A 92 -8.37 -16.51 -3.95
CA TYR A 92 -8.81 -15.75 -2.78
C TYR A 92 -7.93 -14.52 -2.49
N GLY A 93 -6.60 -14.66 -2.64
CA GLY A 93 -5.69 -13.55 -2.44
C GLY A 93 -5.87 -12.44 -3.48
N LEU A 94 -6.11 -12.81 -4.75
CA LEU A 94 -6.42 -11.84 -5.80
C LEU A 94 -7.75 -11.11 -5.55
N GLU A 95 -8.79 -11.83 -5.14
CA GLU A 95 -10.08 -11.23 -4.76
C GLU A 95 -9.97 -10.29 -3.56
N THR A 96 -9.15 -10.68 -2.56
CA THR A 96 -8.89 -9.86 -1.38
C THR A 96 -8.12 -8.59 -1.75
N LEU A 97 -7.09 -8.74 -2.61
CA LEU A 97 -6.33 -7.60 -3.13
C LEU A 97 -7.25 -6.63 -3.86
N GLU A 98 -8.11 -7.12 -4.75
CA GLU A 98 -9.08 -6.30 -5.48
C GLU A 98 -10.01 -5.54 -4.52
N ARG A 99 -10.60 -6.27 -3.55
CA ARG A 99 -11.52 -5.69 -2.57
C ARG A 99 -10.90 -4.51 -1.82
N TRP A 100 -9.66 -4.67 -1.34
CA TRP A 100 -9.01 -3.63 -0.54
C TRP A 100 -8.38 -2.50 -1.34
N SER A 101 -8.18 -2.68 -2.65
CA SER A 101 -7.56 -1.67 -3.52
C SER A 101 -8.51 -1.03 -4.53
N ARG A 102 -9.79 -1.42 -4.54
CA ARG A 102 -10.83 -0.92 -5.49
C ARG A 102 -10.98 0.60 -5.57
N HIS A 103 -10.55 1.33 -4.55
CA HIS A 103 -10.67 2.79 -4.46
C HIS A 103 -9.42 3.56 -4.90
N LEU A 104 -8.28 2.87 -5.08
CA LEU A 104 -6.99 3.53 -5.27
C LEU A 104 -6.79 4.17 -6.65
N GLY A 105 -7.61 3.83 -7.64
CA GLY A 105 -7.47 4.35 -9.01
C GLY A 105 -6.11 4.04 -9.66
N PRO A 106 -5.87 4.55 -10.88
CA PRO A 106 -4.56 4.50 -11.51
C PRO A 106 -3.53 5.35 -10.74
N MET A 107 -2.25 5.03 -10.91
CA MET A 107 -1.13 5.77 -10.30
C MET A 107 -0.39 6.56 -11.38
N GLY A 108 -0.18 7.86 -11.14
CA GLY A 108 0.60 8.73 -12.02
C GLY A 108 -0.20 9.63 -12.97
N GLU A 109 -1.50 9.83 -12.72
CA GLU A 109 -2.34 10.84 -13.35
C GLU A 109 -2.37 12.16 -12.55
#